data_AF-A0A9Q9K3P8-F1
#
_entry.id   AF-A0A9Q9K3P8-F1
#
_cell.length_a   1.000
_cell.length_b   1.000
_cell.length_c   1.000
_cell.angle_alpha   90.00
_cell.angle_beta   90.00
_cell.angle_gamma   90.00
#
_symmetry.space_group_name_H-M   'P 1'
#
loop_
_entity.id
_entity.type
_entity.pdbx_description
1 polymer ?
#
loop_
_entity_poly.entity_id
_entity_poly.type
_entity_poly.pdbx_seq_one_letter_code
_entity_poly.pdbx_strand_id
1 'polypeptide(L)' 'MKQQVIITKTIVGWLNIKDTNHNLLLNVSPQVFEQYFPEVSKNFNIACMEINFERIAKIKNNKKVGS' A
#
# COMPACT_ATOMS: atom_id res chain seq x y z
N MET A 1 6.01 13.02 6.97
CA MET A 1 5.34 12.56 8.21
C MET A 1 5.11 11.07 8.11
N LYS A 2 5.30 10.32 9.20
CA LYS A 2 5.06 8.88 9.25
C LYS A 2 3.70 8.59 9.87
N GLN A 3 3.04 7.52 9.43
CA GLN A 3 1.73 7.11 9.93
C GLN A 3 1.61 5.59 9.92
N GLN A 4 0.98 5.04 10.96
CA GLN A 4 0.61 3.63 11.02
C GLN A 4 -0.50 3.33 9.99
N VAL A 5 -0.32 2.25 9.25
CA VAL A 5 -1.27 1.77 8.25
C VAL A 5 -1.57 0.31 8.43
N ILE A 6 -2.72 -0.08 7.90
CA ILE A 6 -3.19 -1.46 7.81
C ILE A 6 -3.15 -1.87 6.35
N ILE A 7 -2.50 -2.97 6.05
CA ILE A 7 -2.38 -3.54 4.70
C ILE A 7 -3.19 -4.83 4.66
N THR A 8 -4.13 -4.91 3.72
CA THR A 8 -4.99 -6.08 3.54
C THR A 8 -4.98 -6.55 2.10
N LYS A 9 -4.95 -7.86 1.88
CA LYS A 9 -5.13 -8.47 0.56
C LYS A 9 -6.62 -8.60 0.22
N THR A 10 -7.00 -8.19 -0.97
CA THR A 10 -8.35 -8.34 -1.51
C THR A 10 -8.55 -9.73 -2.10
N ILE A 11 -9.81 -10.12 -2.34
CA ILE A 11 -10.17 -11.40 -2.97
C ILE A 11 -9.50 -11.56 -4.35
N VAL A 12 -9.34 -10.47 -5.10
CA VAL A 12 -8.67 -10.46 -6.41
C VAL A 12 -7.14 -10.32 -6.33
N GLY A 13 -6.56 -10.45 -5.13
CA GLY A 13 -5.13 -10.46 -4.89
C GLY A 13 -4.46 -9.08 -4.79
N TRP A 14 -5.17 -7.99 -5.06
CA TRP A 14 -4.68 -6.61 -4.90
C TRP A 14 -4.56 -6.23 -3.43
N LEU A 15 -3.79 -5.17 -3.15
CA LEU A 15 -3.51 -4.74 -1.80
C LEU A 15 -4.09 -3.36 -1.52
N ASN A 16 -4.81 -3.26 -0.39
CA ASN A 16 -5.31 -2.02 0.15
C ASN A 16 -4.40 -1.58 1.30
N ILE A 17 -3.94 -0.34 1.25
CA ILE A 17 -3.28 0.36 2.35
C ILE A 17 -4.30 1.34 2.93
N LYS A 18 -4.60 1.19 4.21
CA LYS A 18 -5.60 1.97 4.93
C LYS A 18 -4.95 2.67 6.12
N ASP A 19 -5.54 3.79 6.56
CA ASP A 19 -5.20 4.34 7.87
C ASP A 19 -5.81 3.48 9.00
N THR A 20 -5.52 3.85 10.25
CA THR A 20 -6.05 3.19 11.44
C THR A 20 -7.56 3.35 11.63
N ASN A 21 -8.19 4.30 10.92
CA ASN A 21 -9.64 4.49 10.87
C ASN A 21 -10.28 3.74 9.70
N HIS A 22 -9.53 2.86 9.03
CA HIS A 22 -9.93 2.08 7.86
C HIS A 22 -10.24 2.88 6.58
N ASN A 23 -9.88 4.17 6.51
CA ASN A 23 -9.98 4.93 5.26
C ASN A 23 -8.94 4.42 4.25
N LEU A 24 -9.37 4.25 3.00
CA LEU A 24 -8.49 3.80 1.93
C LEU A 24 -7.50 4.91 1.54
N LEU A 25 -6.22 4.68 1.77
CA LEU A 25 -5.15 5.58 1.33
C LEU A 25 -4.68 5.24 -0.08
N LEU A 26 -4.54 3.94 -0.37
CA LEU A 26 -4.02 3.46 -1.64
C LEU A 26 -4.50 2.03 -1.94
N ASN A 27 -4.86 1.79 -3.20
CA ASN A 27 -5.06 0.46 -3.76
C ASN A 27 -3.99 0.20 -4.83
N VAL A 28 -3.26 -0.90 -4.69
CA VAL A 28 -2.11 -1.25 -5.55
C VAL A 28 -2.15 -2.69 -6.00
N SER A 29 -1.61 -2.92 -7.20
CA SER A 29 -1.38 -4.27 -7.70
C SER A 29 -0.24 -4.94 -6.90
N PRO A 30 -0.19 -6.29 -6.89
CA PRO A 30 0.90 -7.03 -6.23
C PRO A 30 2.29 -6.63 -6.72
N GLN A 31 2.47 -6.46 -8.03
CA GLN A 31 3.75 -6.10 -8.64
C GLN A 31 4.27 -4.74 -8.15
N VAL A 32 3.38 -3.73 -8.11
CA VAL A 32 3.73 -2.41 -7.59
C VAL A 32 3.96 -2.49 -6.08
N PHE A 33 3.16 -3.26 -5.34
CA PHE A 33 3.37 -3.42 -3.91
C PHE A 33 4.75 -4.01 -3.59
N GLU A 34 5.16 -5.08 -4.27
CA GLU A 34 6.45 -5.72 -4.07
C GLU A 34 7.63 -4.77 -4.36
N GLN A 35 7.48 -3.88 -5.34
CA GLN A 35 8.51 -2.88 -5.66
C GLN A 35 8.67 -1.83 -4.55
N TYR A 36 7.58 -1.39 -3.92
CA TYR A 36 7.61 -0.28 -2.95
C TYR A 36 7.60 -0.73 -1.49
N PHE A 37 7.28 -2.00 -1.23
CA PHE A 37 7.22 -2.60 0.10
C PHE A 37 7.91 -3.99 0.12
N PRO A 38 9.19 -4.08 -0.31
CA PRO A 38 9.92 -5.35 -0.30
C PRO A 38 10.11 -5.93 1.12
N GLU A 39 9.98 -5.09 2.16
CA GLU A 39 10.05 -5.50 3.56
C GLU A 39 8.82 -6.30 4.03
N VAL A 40 7.71 -6.26 3.29
CA VAL A 40 6.49 -6.99 3.66
C VAL A 40 6.53 -8.38 3.03
N SER A 41 6.53 -9.42 3.88
CA SER A 41 6.44 -10.82 3.43
C SER A 41 5.26 -11.01 2.47
N LYS A 42 5.42 -11.81 1.42
CA LYS A 42 4.32 -12.15 0.49
C LYS A 42 3.26 -13.07 1.12
N ASN A 43 3.63 -13.78 2.18
CA ASN A 43 2.76 -14.74 2.85
C ASN A 43 2.07 -14.10 4.06
N PHE A 44 1.28 -13.06 3.80
CA PHE A 44 0.49 -12.37 4.83
C PHE A 44 -0.96 -12.23 4.39
N ASN A 45 -1.86 -12.20 5.37
CA ASN A 45 -3.26 -11.87 5.16
C ASN A 45 -3.56 -10.42 5.58
N ILE A 46 -2.97 -10.00 6.70
CA ILE A 46 -3.06 -8.64 7.26
C ILE A 46 -1.68 -8.26 7.78
N ALA A 47 -1.26 -7.03 7.51
CA ALA A 47 -0.03 -6.46 8.06
C ALA A 47 -0.31 -5.05 8.62
N CYS A 48 0.36 -4.70 9.71
CA CYS A 48 0.36 -3.35 10.27
C CYS A 48 1.79 -2.84 10.28
N MET A 49 2.02 -1.63 9.77
CA MET A 49 3.35 -1.02 9.77
C MET A 49 3.27 0.50 9.74
N GLU A 50 4.37 1.16 10.07
CA GLU A 50 4.50 2.62 9.95
C GLU A 50 5.11 2.96 8.59
N ILE A 51 4.47 3.86 7.83
CA ILE A 51 4.96 4.29 6.51
C ILE A 51 5.10 5.80 6.42
N ASN A 52 6.10 6.27 5.67
CA ASN A 52 6.21 7.68 5.31
C ASN A 52 5.19 8.03 4.21
N PHE A 53 4.39 9.06 4.42
CA PHE A 53 3.42 9.57 3.45
C PHE A 53 4.03 9.88 2.07
N GLU A 54 5.29 10.28 2.01
CA GLU A 54 6.00 10.51 0.75
C GLU A 54 6.04 9.25 -0.13
N ARG A 55 6.13 8.06 0.47
CA ARG A 55 6.11 6.80 -0.27
C ARG A 55 4.75 6.58 -0.93
N ILE A 56 3.65 6.85 -0.21
CA ILE A 56 2.29 6.80 -0.77
C ILE A 56 2.14 7.80 -1.93
N ALA A 57 2.59 9.03 -1.73
CA ALA A 57 2.52 10.08 -2.74
C ALA A 57 3.28 9.72 -4.02
N LYS A 58 4.50 9.14 -3.89
CA LYS A 58 5.29 8.65 -5.02
C LYS A 58 4.53 7.61 -5.85
N ILE A 59 3.88 6.64 -5.20
CA ILE A 59 3.11 5.60 -5.91
C ILE A 59 1.89 6.22 -6.62
N LYS A 60 1.18 7.16 -5.98
CA LYS A 60 0.05 7.87 -6.60
C LYS A 60 0.47 8.70 -7.81
N ASN A 61 1.62 9.38 -7.73
CA ASN A 61 2.10 10.24 -8.80
C ASN A 61 2.67 9.43 -9.98
N ASN A 62 3.29 8.28 -9.73
CA ASN A 62 3.73 7.38 -10.81
C ASN A 62 2.55 6.73 -11.57
N LYS A 63 1.34 6.70 -10.98
CA LYS A 63 0.10 6.31 -11.70
C LYS A 63 -0.42 7.39 -12.66
N LYS A 64 0.06 8.64 -12.63
CA LYS A 64 -0.37 9.71 -13.55
C LYS A 64 0.26 9.64 -14.95
N VAL A 65 0.97 8.57 -15.30
CA VAL A 65 1.45 8.33 -16.67
C VAL A 65 0.42 7.45 -17.39
N GLY A 66 -0.61 8.11 -17.89
CA GLY A 66 -1.74 7.50 -18.59
C GLY A 66 -2.72 8.59 -18.99
N SER A 67 -2.28 9.44 -19.92
CA SER A 67 -3.18 10.22 -20.78
C SER A 67 -3.62 9.36 -21.95
#